data_AF-A0A8J7Q2C9-F1
#
_entry.id   AF-A0A8J7Q2C9-F1
#
_cell.length_a   1.000
_cell.length_b   1.000
_cell.length_c   1.000
_cell.angle_alpha   90.00
_cell.angle_beta   90.00
_cell.angle_gamma   90.00
#
_symmetry.space_group_name_H-M   'P 1'
#
loop_
_entity.id
_entity.type
_entity.pdbx_description
1 polymer ?
#
loop_
_entity_poly.entity_id
_entity_poly.type
_entity_poly.pdbx_seq_one_letter_code
_entity_poly.pdbx_strand_id
1 'polypeptide(L)'
;MSQEHKGPRWWPLLVIWGLAGTASLVMTFSGYQLHERPLLIRAVILIIAAGLTGLWLVFFSRLRWLTRFAVIAAGLVGMFLFNLAFETHMTGDLVPEFRARFRTIDTQLGAGDAATAATDYAQFMGPSRRAYRPDLHLETDWEENPPEQVWRRPVGAAWSAFAVAGNLAITQEQQEEEECVIAYQLATGEEVWRQCVTAKFATTIGGSGPRATPTIHENRVYAMGALGDFMVLDRNDGRVIWQTQLFEKFAAVPPEWGSSVSPLVVDNLIVVSMGHTQKGTLAAFNREDGTHVWTAQGDPSHYSSPTLMTLGGQTQIVIFASQSVRAFNPSDGATLWSYAWPAEAPVVAIPVQVDDTRLIVSAGYGMGAGAISVTAVEDGSWQVEEQWRNINLKAKFANMIVIDGFVYSMDNGIMTCVDVNDGERRWKRGRFGHGQMIRAGKHLLVTTEKGEVVLMDPNPEAYRELGRFQAVEGKSWNPAALADNFLLVRNAEEAACFRLKTDEPAVATEPATE
;
A
#
# COMPACT_ATOMS: atom_id res chain seq x y z
N MET A 1 49.46 53.81 7.96
CA MET A 1 48.78 52.86 8.89
C MET A 1 48.30 51.67 8.08
N SER A 2 48.99 50.53 8.16
CA SER A 2 48.50 49.29 7.54
C SER A 2 47.25 48.84 8.29
N GLN A 3 46.09 48.84 7.62
CA GLN A 3 44.92 48.18 8.19
C GLN A 3 45.23 46.67 8.29
N GLU A 4 45.37 46.17 9.51
CA GLU A 4 45.37 44.73 9.76
C GLU A 4 44.08 44.13 9.20
N HIS A 5 44.21 43.36 8.12
CA HIS A 5 43.11 42.61 7.55
C HIS A 5 42.74 41.48 8.54
N LYS A 6 41.82 41.75 9.47
CA LYS A 6 41.32 40.74 10.40
C LYS A 6 40.61 39.64 9.59
N GLY A 7 41.10 38.40 9.72
CA GLY A 7 40.58 37.23 9.00
C GLY A 7 39.10 36.90 9.30
N PRO A 8 38.54 35.89 8.61
CA PRO A 8 37.14 35.52 8.77
C PRO A 8 36.84 35.04 10.19
N ARG A 9 35.65 35.38 10.70
CA ARG A 9 35.20 34.93 12.02
C ARG A 9 34.52 33.57 11.90
N TRP A 10 35.27 32.48 12.03
CA TRP A 10 34.72 31.12 11.91
C TRP A 10 34.00 30.61 13.16
N TRP A 11 34.29 31.18 14.34
CA TRP A 11 33.70 30.73 15.61
C TRP A 11 32.16 30.72 15.65
N PRO A 12 31.40 31.65 15.02
CA PRO A 12 29.95 31.58 15.03
C PRO A 12 29.42 30.34 14.29
N LEU A 13 30.11 29.90 13.24
CA LEU A 13 29.74 28.70 12.48
C LEU A 13 29.94 27.43 13.34
N LEU A 14 31.04 27.37 14.10
CA LEU A 14 31.27 26.30 15.08
C LEU A 14 30.19 26.27 16.17
N VAL A 15 29.74 27.44 16.64
CA VAL A 15 28.67 27.53 17.65
C VAL A 15 27.32 27.09 17.07
N ILE A 16 26.95 27.59 15.88
CA ILE A 16 25.68 27.24 15.21
C ILE A 16 25.56 25.72 15.05
N TRP A 17 26.59 25.09 14.46
CA TRP A 17 26.58 23.66 14.19
C TRP A 17 26.82 22.80 15.44
N GLY A 18 27.60 23.29 16.41
CA GLY A 18 27.75 22.64 17.72
C GLY A 18 26.43 22.59 18.50
N LEU A 19 25.66 23.67 18.51
CA LEU A 19 24.33 23.72 19.12
C LEU A 19 23.33 22.83 18.37
N ALA A 20 23.31 22.88 17.04
CA ALA A 20 22.45 22.02 16.23
C ALA A 20 22.75 20.52 16.45
N GLY A 21 24.03 20.15 16.48
CA GLY A 21 24.49 18.79 16.77
C GLY A 21 24.10 18.33 18.17
N THR A 22 24.30 19.19 19.18
CA THR A 22 23.92 18.90 20.57
C THR A 22 22.41 18.74 20.71
N ALA A 23 21.60 19.62 20.10
CA ALA A 23 20.14 19.51 20.12
C ALA A 23 19.66 18.23 19.44
N SER A 24 20.25 17.86 18.30
CA SER A 24 19.94 16.60 17.61
C SER A 24 20.31 15.36 18.45
N LEU A 25 21.44 15.40 19.14
CA LEU A 25 21.89 14.33 20.03
C LEU A 25 20.97 14.19 21.25
N VAL A 26 20.61 15.29 21.91
CA VAL A 26 19.64 15.31 23.02
C VAL A 26 18.32 14.70 22.58
N MET A 27 17.80 15.04 21.39
CA MET A 27 16.56 14.44 20.86
C MET A 27 16.67 12.94 20.61
N THR A 28 17.89 12.43 20.35
CA THR A 28 18.13 11.00 20.13
C THR A 28 18.11 10.21 21.44
N PHE A 29 18.59 10.81 22.52
CA PHE A 29 18.70 10.17 23.83
C PHE A 29 17.55 10.48 24.80
N SER A 30 16.74 11.51 24.53
CA SER A 30 15.71 11.97 25.45
C SER A 30 14.44 11.10 25.47
N GLY A 31 14.35 10.05 24.65
CA GLY A 31 13.25 9.08 24.69
C GLY A 31 11.86 9.70 24.52
N TYR A 32 11.77 10.93 23.97
CA TYR A 32 10.50 11.64 23.86
C TYR A 32 9.54 10.86 22.96
N GLN A 33 8.48 10.33 23.58
CA GLN A 33 7.33 9.67 22.97
C GLN A 33 6.43 10.64 22.17
N LEU A 34 7.01 11.62 21.49
CA LEU A 34 6.25 12.42 20.53
C LEU A 34 6.04 11.56 19.29
N HIS A 35 4.81 11.01 19.21
CA HIS A 35 4.22 10.35 18.06
C HIS A 35 4.84 10.85 16.74
N GLU A 36 5.68 10.02 16.12
CA GLU A 36 6.19 10.11 14.74
C GLU A 36 6.86 11.44 14.27
N ARG A 37 7.18 12.41 15.16
CA ARG A 37 7.78 13.71 14.75
C ARG A 37 9.28 13.96 15.01
N PRO A 38 10.17 13.00 15.37
CA PRO A 38 11.57 13.32 15.62
C PRO A 38 12.31 13.81 14.37
N LEU A 39 11.90 13.34 13.17
CA LEU A 39 12.46 13.77 11.89
C LEU A 39 12.13 15.23 11.55
N LEU A 40 10.87 15.64 11.74
CA LEU A 40 10.44 17.03 11.53
C LEU A 40 11.19 18.00 12.43
N ILE A 41 11.35 17.66 13.71
CA ILE A 41 12.09 18.50 14.66
C ILE A 41 13.56 18.61 14.24
N ARG A 42 14.20 17.50 13.84
CA ARG A 42 15.58 17.52 13.31
C ARG A 42 15.69 18.36 12.03
N ALA A 43 14.73 18.26 11.12
CA ALA A 43 14.68 19.09 9.92
C ALA A 43 14.58 20.58 10.27
N VAL A 44 13.73 20.96 11.23
CA VAL A 44 13.62 22.34 11.72
C VAL A 44 14.94 22.83 12.31
N ILE A 45 15.62 22.00 13.13
CA ILE A 45 16.95 22.34 13.68
C ILE A 45 17.96 22.61 12.55
N LEU A 46 17.99 21.76 11.53
CA LEU A 46 18.88 21.92 10.38
C LEU A 46 18.55 23.17 9.55
N ILE A 47 17.26 23.46 9.33
CA ILE A 47 16.80 24.67 8.63
C ILE A 47 17.22 25.93 9.39
N ILE A 48 17.05 25.95 10.71
CA ILE A 48 17.49 27.07 11.55
C ILE A 48 19.01 27.23 11.47
N ALA A 49 19.77 26.14 11.58
CA ALA A 49 21.23 26.18 11.48
C ALA A 49 21.71 26.67 10.10
N ALA A 50 21.07 26.25 9.02
CA ALA A 50 21.35 26.73 7.67
C ALA A 50 21.02 28.22 7.51
N GLY A 51 19.86 28.67 8.02
CA GLY A 51 19.47 30.08 8.02
C GLY A 51 20.45 30.97 8.79
N LEU A 52 20.88 30.54 9.99
CA LEU A 52 21.90 31.23 10.79
C LEU A 52 23.27 31.24 10.10
N THR A 53 23.63 30.16 9.40
CA THR A 53 24.86 30.10 8.59
C THR A 53 24.80 31.10 7.43
N GLY A 54 23.64 31.23 6.77
CA GLY A 54 23.39 32.24 5.75
C GLY A 54 23.52 33.67 6.29
N LEU A 55 22.91 33.96 7.44
CA LEU A 55 23.01 35.26 8.11
C LEU A 55 24.46 35.59 8.50
N TRP A 56 25.19 34.61 9.03
CA TRP A 56 26.62 34.76 9.30
C TRP A 56 27.40 35.07 8.03
N LEU A 57 27.17 34.31 6.95
CA LEU A 57 27.87 34.47 5.68
C LEU A 57 27.66 35.88 5.11
N VAL A 58 26.42 36.37 5.11
CA VAL A 58 26.04 37.66 4.55
C VAL A 58 26.53 38.83 5.40
N PHE A 59 26.36 38.78 6.73
CA PHE A 59 26.55 39.96 7.59
C PHE A 59 27.81 39.91 8.46
N PHE A 60 28.22 38.74 8.95
CA PHE A 60 29.17 38.61 10.06
C PHE A 60 30.49 37.90 9.72
N SER A 61 30.59 37.31 8.53
CA SER A 61 31.73 36.49 8.09
C SER A 61 33.03 37.25 7.91
N ARG A 62 32.96 38.59 7.70
CA ARG A 62 34.08 39.46 7.28
C ARG A 62 34.75 39.05 5.95
N LEU A 63 34.14 38.12 5.20
CA LEU A 63 34.62 37.74 3.89
C LEU A 63 34.47 38.91 2.91
N ARG A 64 35.30 38.92 1.85
CA ARG A 64 35.14 39.87 0.74
C ARG A 64 33.78 39.65 0.08
N TRP A 65 33.14 40.72 -0.39
CA TRP A 65 31.79 40.63 -0.96
C TRP A 65 31.72 39.61 -2.11
N LEU A 66 32.71 39.61 -3.01
CA LEU A 66 32.83 38.62 -4.09
C LEU A 66 32.88 37.18 -3.58
N THR A 67 33.57 36.91 -2.48
CA THR A 67 33.63 35.58 -1.87
C THR A 67 32.28 35.17 -1.30
N ARG A 68 31.54 36.09 -0.68
CA ARG A 68 30.17 35.82 -0.19
C ARG A 68 29.24 35.46 -1.34
N PHE A 69 29.27 36.26 -2.41
CA PHE A 69 28.47 36.01 -3.60
C PHE A 69 28.85 34.70 -4.30
N ALA A 70 30.14 34.40 -4.41
CA ALA A 70 30.61 33.14 -5.00
C ALA A 70 30.14 31.92 -4.19
N VAL A 71 30.20 31.97 -2.86
CA VAL A 71 29.72 30.86 -1.99
C VAL A 71 28.21 30.68 -2.10
N ILE A 72 27.43 31.78 -2.10
CA ILE A 72 25.97 31.71 -2.28
C ILE A 72 25.63 31.17 -3.67
N ALA A 73 26.27 31.68 -4.72
CA ALA A 73 26.05 31.23 -6.10
C ALA A 73 26.42 29.75 -6.27
N ALA A 74 27.55 29.31 -5.71
CA ALA A 74 27.94 27.90 -5.72
C ALA A 74 26.93 27.00 -4.98
N GLY A 75 26.38 27.47 -3.85
CA GLY A 75 25.33 26.76 -3.13
C GLY A 75 24.03 26.65 -3.93
N LEU A 76 23.61 27.74 -4.59
CA LEU A 76 22.44 27.75 -5.47
C LEU A 76 22.62 26.86 -6.69
N VAL A 77 23.80 26.90 -7.33
CA VAL A 77 24.15 26.01 -8.45
C VAL A 77 24.19 24.56 -7.99
N GLY A 78 24.79 24.27 -6.83
CA GLY A 78 24.81 22.93 -6.25
C GLY A 78 23.40 22.41 -5.95
N MET A 79 22.54 23.25 -5.38
CA MET A 79 21.13 22.92 -5.15
C MET A 79 20.38 22.71 -6.47
N PHE A 80 20.61 23.54 -7.49
CA PHE A 80 20.02 23.38 -8.81
C PHE A 80 20.47 22.07 -9.47
N LEU A 81 21.77 21.79 -9.49
CA LEU A 81 22.34 20.54 -10.03
C LEU A 81 21.84 19.32 -9.27
N PHE A 82 21.71 19.41 -7.94
CA PHE A 82 21.13 18.35 -7.12
C PHE A 82 19.67 18.10 -7.50
N ASN A 83 18.84 19.14 -7.61
CA ASN A 83 17.44 18.98 -8.03
C ASN A 83 17.31 18.52 -9.48
N LEU A 84 18.28 18.82 -10.34
CA LEU A 84 18.34 18.34 -11.72
C LEU A 84 18.74 16.86 -11.79
N ALA A 85 19.63 16.41 -10.92
CA ALA A 85 20.14 15.04 -10.91
C ALA A 85 19.29 14.09 -10.06
N PHE A 86 18.62 14.60 -9.02
CA PHE A 86 17.89 13.79 -8.04
C PHE A 86 16.42 14.21 -7.88
N GLU A 87 15.57 13.21 -7.67
CA GLU A 87 14.21 13.34 -7.17
C GLU A 87 14.15 13.00 -5.70
N THR A 88 13.35 13.75 -4.95
CA THR A 88 13.09 13.51 -3.54
C THR A 88 11.78 12.75 -3.39
N HIS A 89 11.85 11.55 -2.83
CA HIS A 89 10.69 10.74 -2.46
C HIS A 89 10.57 10.64 -0.95
N MET A 90 9.35 10.52 -0.44
CA MET A 90 9.11 10.23 0.96
C MET A 90 8.83 8.74 1.14
N THR A 91 9.51 8.10 2.09
CA THR A 91 9.09 6.79 2.63
C THR A 91 7.78 6.93 3.41
N GLY A 92 7.14 5.81 3.76
CA GLY A 92 5.90 5.84 4.56
C GLY A 92 6.12 6.32 6.00
N ASP A 93 7.38 6.38 6.45
CA ASP A 93 7.81 7.01 7.70
C ASP A 93 8.19 8.50 7.53
N LEU A 94 7.91 9.09 6.36
CA LEU A 94 8.22 10.49 6.02
C LEU A 94 9.72 10.82 6.06
N VAL A 95 10.57 9.82 5.83
CA VAL A 95 12.01 10.01 5.61
C VAL A 95 12.24 10.34 4.14
N PRO A 96 12.96 11.44 3.80
CA PRO A 96 13.32 11.73 2.42
C PRO A 96 14.37 10.76 1.90
N GLU A 97 14.12 10.19 0.73
CA GLU A 97 15.05 9.43 -0.08
C GLU A 97 15.37 10.20 -1.36
N PHE A 98 16.64 10.22 -1.76
CA PHE A 98 17.08 10.86 -2.99
C PHE A 98 17.42 9.81 -4.02
N ARG A 99 16.81 9.90 -5.21
CA ARG A 99 17.03 8.97 -6.31
C ARG A 99 17.47 9.71 -7.54
N ALA A 100 18.39 9.12 -8.29
CA ALA A 100 18.84 9.70 -9.55
C ALA A 100 17.67 9.76 -10.54
N ARG A 101 17.43 10.92 -11.15
CA ARG A 101 16.38 11.11 -12.16
C ARG A 101 16.64 10.29 -13.43
N PHE A 102 17.91 10.17 -13.80
CA PHE A 102 18.33 9.52 -15.02
C PHE A 102 18.69 8.05 -14.74
N ARG A 103 17.68 7.27 -14.34
CA ARG A 103 17.79 5.81 -14.26
C ARG A 103 17.07 5.19 -15.46
N THR A 104 17.74 4.28 -16.13
CA THR A 104 17.11 3.46 -17.19
C THR A 104 16.69 2.14 -16.57
N ILE A 105 15.45 1.75 -16.83
CA ILE A 105 14.91 0.44 -16.48
C ILE A 105 14.82 -0.35 -17.78
N ASP A 106 15.62 -1.41 -17.89
CA ASP A 106 15.64 -2.23 -19.09
C ASP A 106 14.35 -3.05 -19.20
N THR A 107 13.76 -3.05 -20.39
CA THR A 107 12.63 -3.93 -20.69
C THR A 107 13.14 -5.32 -21.02
N GLN A 108 12.67 -6.31 -20.28
CA GLN A 108 12.94 -7.72 -20.48
C GLN A 108 11.59 -8.44 -20.60
N LEU A 109 11.19 -8.75 -21.84
CA LEU A 109 9.95 -9.49 -22.09
C LEU A 109 10.19 -10.99 -21.97
N GLY A 110 9.17 -11.71 -21.51
CA GLY A 110 9.21 -13.16 -21.39
C GLY A 110 9.15 -13.83 -22.76
N ALA A 111 9.85 -14.94 -22.92
CA ALA A 111 9.76 -15.79 -24.10
C ALA A 111 8.67 -16.86 -23.89
N GLY A 112 7.66 -16.92 -24.76
CA GLY A 112 6.67 -17.99 -24.74
C GLY A 112 5.31 -17.63 -25.35
N ASP A 113 4.54 -18.67 -25.69
CA ASP A 113 3.13 -18.56 -26.04
C ASP A 113 2.28 -18.19 -24.81
N ALA A 114 1.03 -17.75 -25.03
CA ALA A 114 0.12 -17.30 -23.97
C ALA A 114 -0.09 -18.36 -22.88
N ALA A 115 0.69 -18.28 -21.78
CA ALA A 115 0.40 -19.04 -20.57
C ALA A 115 -0.82 -18.43 -19.87
N THR A 116 -1.77 -19.30 -19.52
CA THR A 116 -2.97 -18.95 -18.78
C THR A 116 -2.77 -19.44 -17.35
N ALA A 117 -2.91 -18.55 -16.35
CA ALA A 117 -2.92 -18.96 -14.96
C ALA A 117 -4.06 -19.95 -14.72
N ALA A 118 -3.77 -21.11 -14.15
CA ALA A 118 -4.80 -22.08 -13.79
C ALA A 118 -5.68 -21.58 -12.64
N THR A 119 -5.13 -20.70 -11.79
CA THR A 119 -5.82 -20.09 -10.65
C THR A 119 -5.63 -18.58 -10.66
N ASP A 120 -6.74 -17.86 -10.74
CA ASP A 120 -6.78 -16.41 -10.86
C ASP A 120 -6.42 -15.67 -9.56
N TYR A 121 -5.99 -14.43 -9.70
CA TYR A 121 -5.85 -13.45 -8.62
C TYR A 121 -6.61 -12.18 -9.01
N ALA A 122 -7.89 -12.35 -9.29
CA ALA A 122 -8.73 -11.41 -10.05
C ALA A 122 -9.11 -10.11 -9.31
N GLN A 123 -8.69 -9.92 -8.05
CA GLN A 123 -9.08 -8.73 -7.27
C GLN A 123 -8.05 -8.41 -6.17
N PHE A 124 -8.24 -7.26 -5.53
CA PHE A 124 -7.44 -6.82 -4.38
C PHE A 124 -7.33 -7.92 -3.32
N MET A 125 -6.10 -8.27 -2.93
CA MET A 125 -5.81 -9.35 -1.98
C MET A 125 -6.34 -10.74 -2.41
N GLY A 126 -6.53 -10.96 -3.70
CA GLY A 126 -6.80 -12.28 -4.28
C GLY A 126 -8.26 -12.73 -4.15
N PRO A 127 -8.54 -14.01 -4.51
CA PRO A 127 -9.91 -14.52 -4.64
C PRO A 127 -10.79 -14.31 -3.40
N SER A 128 -10.20 -14.39 -2.20
CA SER A 128 -10.89 -14.23 -0.92
C SER A 128 -10.79 -12.83 -0.30
N ARG A 129 -10.08 -11.89 -0.93
CA ARG A 129 -9.66 -10.59 -0.34
C ARG A 129 -8.92 -10.70 0.99
N ARG A 130 -8.26 -11.84 1.25
CA ARG A 130 -7.49 -12.10 2.49
C ARG A 130 -5.99 -12.30 2.24
N ALA A 131 -5.55 -12.10 0.99
CA ALA A 131 -4.19 -12.34 0.53
C ALA A 131 -3.75 -13.78 0.85
N TYR A 132 -4.60 -14.75 0.54
CA TYR A 132 -4.38 -16.16 0.86
C TYR A 132 -4.59 -17.06 -0.35
N ARG A 133 -3.56 -17.88 -0.65
CA ARG A 133 -3.52 -18.96 -1.64
C ARG A 133 -3.26 -20.28 -0.92
N PRO A 134 -4.30 -21.01 -0.47
CA PRO A 134 -4.14 -22.27 0.27
C PRO A 134 -3.50 -23.39 -0.56
N ASP A 135 -3.71 -23.35 -1.87
CA ASP A 135 -3.35 -24.34 -2.87
C ASP A 135 -1.87 -24.31 -3.28
N LEU A 136 -1.15 -23.23 -2.92
CA LEU A 136 0.21 -23.02 -3.37
C LEU A 136 1.24 -23.39 -2.29
N HIS A 137 1.97 -24.48 -2.53
CA HIS A 137 3.08 -24.92 -1.70
C HIS A 137 4.40 -24.50 -2.36
N LEU A 138 5.19 -23.66 -1.68
CA LEU A 138 6.42 -23.10 -2.21
C LEU A 138 7.65 -23.88 -1.74
N GLU A 139 8.56 -24.16 -2.67
CA GLU A 139 9.94 -24.54 -2.36
C GLU A 139 10.61 -23.41 -1.55
N THR A 140 11.45 -23.77 -0.58
CA THR A 140 12.03 -22.81 0.38
C THR A 140 13.52 -22.54 0.20
N ASP A 141 14.19 -23.27 -0.68
CA ASP A 141 15.64 -23.24 -0.92
C ASP A 141 16.04 -22.12 -1.90
N TRP A 142 15.49 -20.92 -1.72
CA TRP A 142 15.69 -19.78 -2.63
C TRP A 142 17.14 -19.29 -2.74
N GLU A 143 18.02 -19.68 -1.81
CA GLU A 143 19.45 -19.41 -1.92
C GLU A 143 20.12 -20.20 -3.05
N GLU A 144 19.70 -21.46 -3.25
CA GLU A 144 20.19 -22.32 -4.33
C GLU A 144 19.33 -22.19 -5.59
N ASN A 145 18.02 -22.04 -5.39
CA ASN A 145 16.98 -22.08 -6.40
C ASN A 145 16.07 -20.84 -6.32
N PRO A 146 16.59 -19.64 -6.66
CA PRO A 146 15.80 -18.42 -6.58
C PRO A 146 14.63 -18.43 -7.59
N PRO A 147 13.56 -17.67 -7.32
CA PRO A 147 12.48 -17.47 -8.27
C PRO A 147 12.97 -16.99 -9.65
N GLU A 148 12.37 -17.52 -10.71
CA GLU A 148 12.73 -17.19 -12.09
C GLU A 148 12.04 -15.89 -12.50
N GLN A 149 12.80 -14.86 -12.90
CA GLN A 149 12.21 -13.67 -13.50
C GLN A 149 11.70 -13.99 -14.90
N VAL A 150 10.39 -13.89 -15.11
CA VAL A 150 9.73 -14.14 -16.41
C VAL A 150 9.84 -12.90 -17.28
N TRP A 151 9.48 -11.73 -16.73
CA TRP A 151 9.60 -10.45 -17.42
C TRP A 151 9.76 -9.30 -16.42
N ARG A 152 10.27 -8.18 -16.91
CA ARG A 152 10.41 -6.90 -16.21
C ARG A 152 10.25 -5.77 -17.21
N ARG A 153 9.54 -4.71 -16.85
CA ARG A 153 9.37 -3.54 -17.74
C ARG A 153 9.13 -2.24 -16.97
N PRO A 154 9.44 -1.08 -17.58
CA PRO A 154 8.94 0.19 -17.09
C PRO A 154 7.40 0.25 -17.18
N VAL A 155 6.79 0.94 -16.22
CA VAL A 155 5.35 1.19 -16.12
C VAL A 155 5.10 2.64 -15.65
N GLY A 156 3.89 3.15 -15.86
CA GLY A 156 3.46 4.44 -15.32
C GLY A 156 3.23 4.40 -13.80
N ALA A 157 3.23 5.59 -13.20
CA ALA A 157 3.14 5.73 -11.75
C ALA A 157 1.77 5.31 -11.20
N ALA A 158 1.75 4.41 -10.20
CA ALA A 158 0.56 4.05 -9.44
C ALA A 158 0.90 3.22 -8.20
N TRP A 159 -0.05 3.13 -7.27
CA TRP A 159 -0.01 2.20 -6.12
C TRP A 159 -1.00 1.04 -6.25
N SER A 160 -1.67 0.95 -7.41
CA SER A 160 -2.52 -0.18 -7.78
C SER A 160 -1.74 -1.50 -7.78
N ALA A 161 -2.37 -2.60 -7.37
CA ALA A 161 -1.82 -3.94 -7.61
C ALA A 161 -2.21 -4.45 -9.01
N PHE A 162 -1.76 -5.65 -9.35
CA PHE A 162 -2.31 -6.39 -10.49
C PHE A 162 -3.55 -7.18 -10.06
N ALA A 163 -4.56 -7.21 -10.92
CA ALA A 163 -5.59 -8.23 -10.94
C ALA A 163 -5.31 -9.16 -12.12
N VAL A 164 -5.24 -10.46 -11.87
CA VAL A 164 -4.88 -11.45 -12.88
C VAL A 164 -6.03 -12.41 -13.10
N ALA A 165 -6.44 -12.58 -14.36
CA ALA A 165 -7.42 -13.58 -14.75
C ALA A 165 -6.99 -14.24 -16.06
N GLY A 166 -6.82 -15.56 -16.02
CA GLY A 166 -6.30 -16.35 -17.13
C GLY A 166 -4.95 -15.83 -17.60
N ASN A 167 -4.90 -15.32 -18.83
CA ASN A 167 -3.67 -14.89 -19.51
C ASN A 167 -3.39 -13.37 -19.37
N LEU A 168 -4.26 -12.61 -18.70
CA LEU A 168 -4.15 -11.15 -18.58
C LEU A 168 -3.86 -10.72 -17.14
N ALA A 169 -2.86 -9.85 -17.00
CA ALA A 169 -2.55 -9.11 -15.79
C ALA A 169 -2.94 -7.64 -15.98
N ILE A 170 -3.95 -7.17 -15.24
CA ILE A 170 -4.55 -5.85 -15.42
C ILE A 170 -4.23 -4.98 -14.21
N THR A 171 -3.81 -3.74 -14.44
CA THR A 171 -3.50 -2.77 -13.39
C THR A 171 -3.90 -1.35 -13.81
N GLN A 172 -3.68 -0.38 -12.93
CA GLN A 172 -3.85 1.04 -13.26
C GLN A 172 -2.50 1.77 -13.22
N GLU A 173 -2.32 2.76 -14.09
CA GLU A 173 -1.09 3.53 -14.23
C GLU A 173 -1.42 4.98 -14.56
N GLN A 174 -0.59 5.92 -14.12
CA GLN A 174 -0.64 7.28 -14.61
C GLN A 174 0.46 7.49 -15.65
N GLN A 175 0.04 7.93 -16.84
CA GLN A 175 0.93 8.32 -17.93
C GLN A 175 0.64 9.79 -18.27
N GLU A 176 1.63 10.64 -18.04
CA GLU A 176 1.51 12.09 -18.25
C GLU A 176 0.31 12.70 -17.48
N GLU A 177 -0.75 13.09 -18.21
CA GLU A 177 -1.96 13.72 -17.69
C GLU A 177 -3.15 12.74 -17.57
N GLU A 178 -2.93 11.46 -17.90
CA GLU A 178 -3.98 10.44 -17.97
C GLU A 178 -3.80 9.35 -16.91
N GLU A 179 -4.92 8.89 -16.34
CA GLU A 179 -4.99 7.61 -15.62
C GLU A 179 -5.48 6.54 -16.59
N CYS A 180 -4.75 5.44 -16.69
CA CYS A 180 -5.00 4.35 -17.62
C CYS A 180 -5.23 3.05 -16.87
N VAL A 181 -6.22 2.27 -17.29
CA VAL A 181 -6.32 0.83 -17.01
C VAL A 181 -5.60 0.10 -18.13
N ILE A 182 -4.63 -0.74 -17.79
CA ILE A 182 -3.74 -1.38 -18.75
C ILE A 182 -3.75 -2.88 -18.51
N ALA A 183 -3.86 -3.65 -19.58
CA ALA A 183 -3.71 -5.10 -19.56
C ALA A 183 -2.37 -5.50 -20.19
N TYR A 184 -1.65 -6.34 -19.46
CA TYR A 184 -0.45 -7.01 -19.93
C TYR A 184 -0.69 -8.50 -20.10
N GLN A 185 -0.02 -9.10 -21.06
CA GLN A 185 0.04 -10.54 -21.21
C GLN A 185 0.85 -11.13 -20.05
N LEU A 186 0.24 -12.01 -19.25
CA LEU A 186 0.83 -12.54 -18.01
C LEU A 186 2.19 -13.21 -18.25
N ALA A 187 2.33 -13.93 -19.37
CA ALA A 187 3.51 -14.71 -19.69
C ALA A 187 4.68 -13.87 -20.25
N THR A 188 4.39 -12.74 -20.91
CA THR A 188 5.41 -12.00 -21.69
C THR A 188 5.66 -10.59 -21.15
N GLY A 189 4.67 -9.98 -20.47
CA GLY A 189 4.71 -8.57 -20.04
C GLY A 189 4.37 -7.58 -21.17
N GLU A 190 3.98 -8.07 -22.34
CA GLU A 190 3.55 -7.24 -23.46
C GLU A 190 2.23 -6.55 -23.16
N GLU A 191 2.11 -5.29 -23.56
CA GLU A 191 0.85 -4.55 -23.45
C GLU A 191 -0.14 -5.08 -24.49
N VAL A 192 -1.33 -5.47 -24.04
CA VAL A 192 -2.40 -6.00 -24.89
C VAL A 192 -3.38 -4.88 -25.26
N TRP A 193 -3.83 -4.14 -24.26
CA TRP A 193 -4.70 -2.98 -24.45
C TRP A 193 -4.53 -2.00 -23.29
N ARG A 194 -4.94 -0.75 -23.53
CA ARG A 194 -5.08 0.27 -22.49
C ARG A 194 -6.29 1.14 -22.74
N GLN A 195 -6.94 1.57 -21.67
CA GLN A 195 -8.04 2.53 -21.69
C GLN A 195 -7.73 3.66 -20.70
N CYS A 196 -7.71 4.89 -21.19
CA CYS A 196 -7.27 6.06 -20.43
C CYS A 196 -8.39 7.09 -20.25
N VAL A 197 -8.28 7.86 -19.17
CA VAL A 197 -9.09 9.04 -18.87
C VAL A 197 -8.19 10.19 -18.42
N THR A 198 -8.51 11.42 -18.80
CA THR A 198 -7.76 12.60 -18.36
C THR A 198 -8.07 12.92 -16.90
N ALA A 199 -7.31 12.34 -15.98
CA ALA A 199 -7.59 12.38 -14.54
C ALA A 199 -6.31 12.43 -13.67
N LYS A 200 -5.30 13.22 -14.06
CA LYS A 200 -4.02 13.31 -13.34
C LYS A 200 -4.20 13.53 -11.83
N PHE A 201 -3.58 12.66 -11.05
CA PHE A 201 -3.51 12.75 -9.60
C PHE A 201 -2.06 12.70 -9.12
N ALA A 202 -1.70 13.62 -8.22
CA ALA A 202 -0.39 13.61 -7.58
C ALA A 202 -0.42 14.27 -6.21
N THR A 203 0.35 13.72 -5.28
CA THR A 203 0.59 14.31 -3.96
C THR A 203 2.09 14.30 -3.65
N THR A 204 2.57 15.30 -2.92
CA THR A 204 4.00 15.43 -2.60
C THR A 204 4.54 14.24 -1.79
N ILE A 205 3.73 13.73 -0.85
CA ILE A 205 4.14 12.63 0.04
C ILE A 205 3.75 11.29 -0.57
N GLY A 206 2.52 11.18 -1.08
CA GLY A 206 1.96 9.93 -1.58
C GLY A 206 2.39 9.58 -3.00
N GLY A 207 3.00 10.48 -3.77
CA GLY A 207 3.33 10.25 -5.17
C GLY A 207 2.10 10.26 -6.09
N SER A 208 2.34 9.95 -7.36
CA SER A 208 1.40 10.10 -8.47
C SER A 208 0.53 8.85 -8.72
N GLY A 209 -0.60 9.08 -9.37
CA GLY A 209 -1.41 8.07 -10.04
C GLY A 209 -2.44 7.31 -9.21
N PRO A 210 -3.16 6.38 -9.85
CA PRO A 210 -4.26 5.64 -9.24
C PRO A 210 -3.76 4.66 -8.18
N ARG A 211 -4.65 4.31 -7.24
CA ARG A 211 -4.29 3.50 -6.05
C ARG A 211 -5.14 2.25 -5.87
N ALA A 212 -6.41 2.31 -6.25
CA ALA A 212 -7.28 1.15 -6.17
C ALA A 212 -6.79 0.04 -7.11
N THR A 213 -6.98 -1.21 -6.71
CA THR A 213 -6.72 -2.37 -7.58
C THR A 213 -7.99 -2.66 -8.38
N PRO A 214 -7.89 -2.88 -9.70
CA PRO A 214 -9.05 -3.34 -10.48
C PRO A 214 -9.60 -4.66 -9.94
N THR A 215 -10.87 -4.90 -10.19
CA THR A 215 -11.50 -6.21 -9.97
C THR A 215 -11.90 -6.77 -11.32
N ILE A 216 -11.56 -8.04 -11.58
CA ILE A 216 -11.98 -8.79 -12.75
C ILE A 216 -13.06 -9.76 -12.28
N HIS A 217 -14.19 -9.76 -12.98
CA HIS A 217 -15.22 -10.77 -12.77
C HIS A 217 -15.83 -11.12 -14.12
N GLU A 218 -15.81 -12.41 -14.46
CA GLU A 218 -16.17 -12.91 -15.78
C GLU A 218 -15.41 -12.15 -16.88
N ASN A 219 -16.12 -11.53 -17.83
CA ASN A 219 -15.55 -10.78 -18.95
C ASN A 219 -15.45 -9.26 -18.70
N ARG A 220 -15.53 -8.82 -17.44
CA ARG A 220 -15.56 -7.39 -17.09
C ARG A 220 -14.42 -7.00 -16.14
N VAL A 221 -13.91 -5.79 -16.32
CA VAL A 221 -12.93 -5.15 -15.44
C VAL A 221 -13.58 -3.93 -14.80
N TYR A 222 -13.53 -3.85 -13.48
CA TYR A 222 -14.06 -2.74 -12.68
C TYR A 222 -12.88 -1.96 -12.11
N ALA A 223 -12.70 -0.71 -12.52
CA ALA A 223 -11.55 0.11 -12.15
C ALA A 223 -11.99 1.45 -11.56
N MET A 224 -11.37 1.82 -10.44
CA MET A 224 -11.61 3.07 -9.72
C MET A 224 -10.37 3.95 -9.84
N GLY A 225 -10.49 5.08 -10.54
CA GLY A 225 -9.47 6.12 -10.60
C GLY A 225 -9.30 6.88 -9.29
N ALA A 226 -8.21 7.63 -9.13
CA ALA A 226 -7.93 8.35 -7.88
C ALA A 226 -8.96 9.45 -7.58
N LEU A 227 -9.56 10.02 -8.63
CA LEU A 227 -10.50 11.15 -8.55
C LEU A 227 -11.98 10.75 -8.75
N GLY A 228 -12.29 9.45 -8.74
CA GLY A 228 -13.66 8.97 -8.78
C GLY A 228 -14.18 8.58 -10.17
N ASP A 229 -13.32 8.61 -11.21
CA ASP A 229 -13.56 7.98 -12.50
C ASP A 229 -13.72 6.47 -12.32
N PHE A 230 -14.96 6.00 -12.29
CA PHE A 230 -15.26 4.58 -12.20
C PHE A 230 -15.62 4.02 -13.57
N MET A 231 -14.82 3.08 -14.04
CA MET A 231 -14.95 2.48 -15.37
C MET A 231 -15.27 0.99 -15.25
N VAL A 232 -16.15 0.54 -16.12
CA VAL A 232 -16.40 -0.89 -16.38
C VAL A 232 -16.03 -1.17 -17.83
N LEU A 233 -15.04 -2.03 -18.02
CA LEU A 233 -14.42 -2.33 -19.31
C LEU A 233 -14.65 -3.78 -19.70
N ASP A 234 -14.67 -4.06 -21.00
CA ASP A 234 -14.52 -5.42 -21.51
C ASP A 234 -13.09 -5.90 -21.26
N ARG A 235 -12.94 -7.09 -20.69
CA ARG A 235 -11.65 -7.65 -20.32
C ARG A 235 -10.73 -7.90 -21.52
N ASN A 236 -11.29 -8.18 -22.70
CA ASN A 236 -10.50 -8.66 -23.83
C ASN A 236 -9.88 -7.52 -24.66
N ASP A 237 -10.60 -6.41 -24.80
CA ASP A 237 -10.18 -5.29 -25.66
C ASP A 237 -10.11 -3.93 -24.93
N GLY A 238 -10.48 -3.88 -23.64
CA GLY A 238 -10.46 -2.65 -22.85
C GLY A 238 -11.58 -1.66 -23.17
N ARG A 239 -12.53 -2.01 -24.05
CA ARG A 239 -13.62 -1.11 -24.44
C ARG A 239 -14.49 -0.77 -23.24
N VAL A 240 -14.79 0.51 -23.07
CA VAL A 240 -15.72 0.99 -22.04
C VAL A 240 -17.12 0.41 -22.29
N ILE A 241 -17.61 -0.38 -21.34
CA ILE A 241 -18.99 -0.86 -21.29
C ILE A 241 -19.87 0.25 -20.72
N TRP A 242 -19.48 0.79 -19.56
CA TRP A 242 -20.07 1.98 -18.97
C TRP A 242 -19.08 2.66 -18.01
N GLN A 243 -19.31 3.93 -17.72
CA GLN A 243 -18.48 4.73 -16.82
C GLN A 243 -19.32 5.75 -16.05
N THR A 244 -18.87 6.14 -14.86
CA THR A 244 -19.52 7.19 -14.07
C THR A 244 -18.49 7.95 -13.22
N GLN A 245 -18.68 9.26 -13.09
CA GLN A 245 -17.95 10.10 -12.13
C GLN A 245 -18.61 10.00 -10.75
N LEU A 246 -18.07 9.15 -9.87
CA LEU A 246 -18.71 8.83 -8.59
C LEU A 246 -18.72 10.00 -7.61
N PHE A 247 -17.62 10.76 -7.55
CA PHE A 247 -17.52 11.85 -6.59
C PHE A 247 -18.41 13.04 -6.99
N GLU A 248 -18.57 13.30 -8.28
CA GLU A 248 -19.59 14.24 -8.76
C GLU A 248 -21.00 13.74 -8.46
N LYS A 249 -21.30 12.46 -8.80
CA LYS A 249 -22.62 11.84 -8.58
C LYS A 249 -23.06 11.94 -7.11
N PHE A 250 -22.15 11.74 -6.17
CA PHE A 250 -22.45 11.78 -4.74
C PHE A 250 -22.17 13.14 -4.08
N ALA A 251 -21.70 14.15 -4.83
CA ALA A 251 -21.18 15.40 -4.29
C ALA A 251 -20.17 15.15 -3.16
N ALA A 252 -19.27 14.19 -3.38
CA ALA A 252 -18.20 13.83 -2.47
C ALA A 252 -16.96 14.65 -2.74
N VAL A 253 -16.18 14.89 -1.71
CA VAL A 253 -14.84 15.47 -1.84
C VAL A 253 -13.87 14.32 -2.16
N PRO A 254 -13.01 14.45 -3.19
CA PRO A 254 -11.95 13.48 -3.43
C PRO A 254 -11.07 13.33 -2.18
N PRO A 255 -10.73 12.08 -1.76
CA PRO A 255 -9.82 11.87 -0.63
C PRO A 255 -8.47 12.56 -0.85
N GLU A 256 -7.86 13.10 0.21
CA GLU A 256 -6.55 13.79 0.16
C GLU A 256 -5.47 12.96 -0.55
N TRP A 257 -5.43 11.65 -0.27
CA TRP A 257 -4.47 10.73 -0.86
C TRP A 257 -5.02 9.99 -2.07
N GLY A 258 -6.15 10.39 -2.64
CA GLY A 258 -6.81 9.73 -3.77
C GLY A 258 -7.56 8.47 -3.36
N SER A 259 -8.54 8.07 -4.17
CA SER A 259 -9.30 6.83 -3.94
C SER A 259 -8.39 5.60 -4.02
N SER A 260 -8.38 4.79 -2.96
CA SER A 260 -7.66 3.50 -2.91
C SER A 260 -8.58 2.31 -2.62
N VAL A 261 -9.89 2.56 -2.55
CA VAL A 261 -10.89 1.54 -2.26
C VAL A 261 -11.15 0.73 -3.53
N SER A 262 -10.78 -0.55 -3.50
CA SER A 262 -10.89 -1.45 -4.64
C SER A 262 -12.34 -1.97 -4.79
N PRO A 263 -12.96 -1.87 -5.99
CA PRO A 263 -14.37 -2.24 -6.24
C PRO A 263 -14.67 -3.68 -5.82
N LEU A 264 -15.75 -3.94 -5.10
CA LEU A 264 -16.14 -5.26 -4.61
C LEU A 264 -17.35 -5.80 -5.39
N VAL A 265 -17.17 -6.94 -6.08
CA VAL A 265 -18.30 -7.64 -6.70
C VAL A 265 -19.03 -8.47 -5.64
N VAL A 266 -20.35 -8.33 -5.58
CA VAL A 266 -21.23 -9.16 -4.75
C VAL A 266 -22.46 -9.53 -5.56
N ASP A 267 -22.62 -10.81 -5.88
CA ASP A 267 -23.68 -11.30 -6.76
C ASP A 267 -23.76 -10.50 -8.07
N ASN A 268 -24.88 -9.84 -8.34
CA ASN A 268 -25.06 -8.99 -9.52
C ASN A 268 -24.67 -7.51 -9.30
N LEU A 269 -24.08 -7.20 -8.15
CA LEU A 269 -23.75 -5.83 -7.75
C LEU A 269 -22.25 -5.59 -7.81
N ILE A 270 -21.90 -4.33 -8.10
CA ILE A 270 -20.57 -3.79 -7.88
C ILE A 270 -20.64 -2.70 -6.82
N VAL A 271 -19.91 -2.89 -5.73
CA VAL A 271 -19.89 -2.03 -4.55
C VAL A 271 -18.62 -1.20 -4.55
N VAL A 272 -18.77 0.11 -4.44
CA VAL A 272 -17.69 1.10 -4.56
C VAL A 272 -17.72 2.11 -3.44
N SER A 273 -16.57 2.74 -3.18
CA SER A 273 -16.50 3.89 -2.27
C SER A 273 -17.30 5.07 -2.81
N MET A 274 -18.00 5.76 -1.92
CA MET A 274 -18.60 7.05 -2.23
C MET A 274 -17.63 8.23 -2.09
N GLY A 275 -16.39 8.00 -1.67
CA GLY A 275 -15.43 9.04 -1.33
C GLY A 275 -15.76 9.73 0.00
N HIS A 276 -15.21 10.93 0.20
CA HIS A 276 -15.43 11.69 1.43
C HIS A 276 -16.75 12.46 1.33
N THR A 277 -17.83 11.86 1.81
CA THR A 277 -19.17 12.47 1.81
C THR A 277 -19.97 12.10 3.06
N GLN A 278 -20.85 13.01 3.48
CA GLN A 278 -21.79 12.77 4.58
C GLN A 278 -23.04 11.98 4.12
N LYS A 279 -23.14 11.64 2.82
CA LYS A 279 -24.30 10.93 2.26
C LYS A 279 -24.21 9.40 2.38
N GLY A 280 -23.08 8.87 2.85
CA GLY A 280 -22.87 7.44 3.01
C GLY A 280 -21.42 7.00 2.85
N THR A 281 -21.21 5.71 3.05
CA THR A 281 -19.91 5.04 2.99
C THR A 281 -19.70 4.36 1.65
N LEU A 282 -20.65 3.53 1.23
CA LEU A 282 -20.56 2.69 0.03
C LEU A 282 -21.80 2.86 -0.84
N ALA A 283 -21.64 2.67 -2.15
CA ALA A 283 -22.75 2.59 -3.08
C ALA A 283 -22.65 1.29 -3.90
N ALA A 284 -23.80 0.70 -4.22
CA ALA A 284 -23.88 -0.44 -5.10
C ALA A 284 -24.58 -0.07 -6.41
N PHE A 285 -24.05 -0.64 -7.48
CA PHE A 285 -24.59 -0.51 -8.83
C PHE A 285 -24.83 -1.89 -9.41
N ASN A 286 -25.82 -2.02 -10.28
CA ASN A 286 -25.96 -3.21 -11.11
C ASN A 286 -24.73 -3.30 -12.02
N ARG A 287 -24.03 -4.44 -11.96
CA ARG A 287 -22.77 -4.64 -12.67
C ARG A 287 -22.94 -4.64 -14.19
N GLU A 288 -24.14 -4.95 -14.68
CA GLU A 288 -24.47 -5.08 -16.11
C GLU A 288 -24.59 -3.73 -16.80
N ASP A 289 -25.36 -2.80 -16.23
CA ASP A 289 -25.78 -1.55 -16.87
C ASP A 289 -25.38 -0.28 -16.09
N GLY A 290 -24.81 -0.42 -14.89
CA GLY A 290 -24.39 0.71 -14.06
C GLY A 290 -25.54 1.46 -13.39
N THR A 291 -26.74 0.88 -13.34
CA THR A 291 -27.87 1.46 -12.60
C THR A 291 -27.57 1.45 -11.10
N HIS A 292 -27.81 2.58 -10.41
CA HIS A 292 -27.63 2.68 -8.96
C HIS A 292 -28.71 1.85 -8.24
N VAL A 293 -28.31 1.02 -7.28
CA VAL A 293 -29.21 0.11 -6.55
C VAL A 293 -29.42 0.57 -5.12
N TRP A 294 -28.34 0.79 -4.37
CA TRP A 294 -28.44 1.25 -2.99
C TRP A 294 -27.23 2.09 -2.56
N THR A 295 -27.42 2.81 -1.45
CA THR A 295 -26.36 3.56 -0.76
C THR A 295 -26.37 3.17 0.71
N ALA A 296 -25.21 2.70 1.20
CA ALA A 296 -24.99 2.42 2.60
C ALA A 296 -24.72 3.73 3.36
N GLN A 297 -25.64 4.10 4.24
CA GLN A 297 -25.51 5.30 5.09
C GLN A 297 -24.44 5.09 6.16
N GLY A 298 -23.74 6.16 6.54
CA GLY A 298 -22.72 6.08 7.58
C GLY A 298 -21.58 7.06 7.40
N ASP A 299 -20.50 6.78 8.12
CA ASP A 299 -19.29 7.60 8.09
C ASP A 299 -18.67 7.59 6.69
N PRO A 300 -18.02 8.68 6.27
CA PRO A 300 -17.31 8.72 5.01
C PRO A 300 -16.36 7.53 4.85
N SER A 301 -16.33 6.98 3.64
CA SER A 301 -15.32 5.99 3.26
C SER A 301 -13.93 6.62 3.32
N HIS A 302 -12.95 5.80 3.69
CA HIS A 302 -11.56 6.24 3.81
C HIS A 302 -10.68 5.49 2.80
N TYR A 303 -9.59 4.85 3.25
CA TYR A 303 -8.65 4.15 2.37
C TYR A 303 -8.73 2.61 2.50
N SER A 304 -9.58 2.09 3.39
CA SER A 304 -9.82 0.65 3.54
C SER A 304 -10.78 0.13 2.47
N SER A 305 -10.38 -0.92 1.75
CA SER A 305 -11.28 -1.63 0.84
C SER A 305 -12.34 -2.45 1.62
N PRO A 306 -13.59 -2.56 1.13
CA PRO A 306 -14.60 -3.43 1.73
C PRO A 306 -14.28 -4.91 1.45
N THR A 307 -14.71 -5.77 2.37
CA THR A 307 -14.56 -7.23 2.25
C THR A 307 -15.86 -7.94 2.66
N LEU A 308 -16.08 -9.13 2.11
CA LEU A 308 -17.17 -10.00 2.53
C LEU A 308 -16.72 -10.85 3.72
N MET A 309 -17.54 -10.84 4.77
CA MET A 309 -17.36 -11.70 5.94
C MET A 309 -18.67 -12.42 6.24
N THR A 310 -18.57 -13.65 6.72
CA THR A 310 -19.72 -14.38 7.26
C THR A 310 -19.60 -14.36 8.77
N LEU A 311 -20.33 -13.45 9.42
CA LEU A 311 -20.34 -13.29 10.88
C LEU A 311 -21.73 -13.64 11.41
N GLY A 312 -21.81 -14.41 12.49
CA GLY A 312 -23.10 -14.87 13.04
C GLY A 312 -23.95 -15.64 12.03
N GLY A 313 -23.34 -16.36 11.08
CA GLY A 313 -24.03 -17.08 10.01
C GLY A 313 -24.59 -16.22 8.87
N GLN A 314 -24.41 -14.89 8.91
CA GLN A 314 -24.87 -13.98 7.86
C GLN A 314 -23.68 -13.40 7.10
N THR A 315 -23.75 -13.40 5.77
CA THR A 315 -22.78 -12.71 4.90
C THR A 315 -23.01 -11.20 4.91
N GLN A 316 -21.95 -10.43 5.09
CA GLN A 316 -21.99 -8.98 5.31
C GLN A 316 -20.83 -8.31 4.57
N ILE A 317 -21.04 -7.08 4.10
CA ILE A 317 -19.97 -6.21 3.59
C ILE A 317 -19.40 -5.45 4.78
N VAL A 318 -18.16 -5.73 5.14
CA VAL A 318 -17.46 -5.07 6.27
C VAL A 318 -16.41 -4.10 5.74
N ILE A 319 -16.37 -2.89 6.31
CA ILE A 319 -15.40 -1.85 5.94
C ILE A 319 -14.94 -1.05 7.17
N PHE A 320 -13.67 -0.65 7.17
CA PHE A 320 -13.15 0.33 8.11
C PHE A 320 -13.31 1.74 7.53
N ALA A 321 -14.38 2.43 7.94
CA ALA A 321 -14.68 3.79 7.57
C ALA A 321 -13.87 4.80 8.42
N SER A 322 -14.04 6.09 8.14
CA SER A 322 -13.26 7.16 8.78
C SER A 322 -13.36 7.23 10.32
N GLN A 323 -14.49 6.83 10.91
CA GLN A 323 -14.73 6.91 12.38
C GLN A 323 -15.25 5.60 12.99
N SER A 324 -15.41 4.54 12.18
CA SER A 324 -15.97 3.28 12.65
C SER A 324 -15.63 2.10 11.74
N VAL A 325 -15.71 0.91 12.32
CA VAL A 325 -15.81 -0.35 11.58
C VAL A 325 -17.29 -0.65 11.43
N ARG A 326 -17.76 -0.89 10.21
CA ARG A 326 -19.19 -1.05 9.92
C ARG A 326 -19.44 -2.28 9.07
N ALA A 327 -20.60 -2.87 9.25
CA ALA A 327 -21.12 -3.90 8.36
C ALA A 327 -22.45 -3.50 7.73
N PHE A 328 -22.61 -3.92 6.48
CA PHE A 328 -23.81 -3.68 5.69
C PHE A 328 -24.34 -4.99 5.12
N ASN A 329 -25.66 -5.08 5.03
CA ASN A 329 -26.31 -6.15 4.29
C ASN A 329 -25.98 -6.00 2.79
N PRO A 330 -25.45 -7.04 2.12
CA PRO A 330 -25.10 -6.96 0.71
C PRO A 330 -26.26 -6.65 -0.24
N SER A 331 -27.49 -7.05 0.10
CA SER A 331 -28.64 -6.92 -0.81
C SER A 331 -29.19 -5.50 -0.90
N ASP A 332 -29.18 -4.75 0.19
CA ASP A 332 -29.87 -3.45 0.31
C ASP A 332 -29.01 -2.34 0.94
N GLY A 333 -27.79 -2.63 1.39
CA GLY A 333 -26.89 -1.66 2.03
C GLY A 333 -27.33 -1.24 3.44
N ALA A 334 -28.31 -1.90 4.05
CA ALA A 334 -28.73 -1.61 5.41
C ALA A 334 -27.59 -1.83 6.40
N THR A 335 -27.39 -0.92 7.36
CA THR A 335 -26.38 -1.10 8.42
C THR A 335 -26.82 -2.24 9.32
N LEU A 336 -25.96 -3.26 9.44
CA LEU A 336 -26.15 -4.38 10.36
C LEU A 336 -25.61 -4.02 11.75
N TRP A 337 -24.38 -3.52 11.79
CA TRP A 337 -23.75 -3.04 13.02
C TRP A 337 -22.66 -2.02 12.74
N SER A 338 -22.27 -1.30 13.79
CA SER A 338 -21.20 -0.31 13.76
C SER A 338 -20.43 -0.35 15.07
N TYR A 339 -19.11 -0.19 14.98
CA TYR A 339 -18.21 -0.12 16.11
C TYR A 339 -17.35 1.13 16.00
N ALA A 340 -17.41 1.98 17.02
CA ALA A 340 -16.70 3.25 17.02
C ALA A 340 -15.18 3.04 17.09
N TRP A 341 -14.50 3.63 16.12
CA TRP A 341 -13.05 3.73 16.10
C TRP A 341 -12.68 5.14 15.67
N PRO A 342 -12.49 6.08 16.62
CA PRO A 342 -12.17 7.45 16.29
C PRO A 342 -10.74 7.52 15.75
N ALA A 343 -10.58 7.27 14.45
CA ALA A 343 -9.31 7.43 13.76
C ALA A 343 -9.21 8.90 13.32
N GLU A 344 -8.24 9.61 13.90
CA GLU A 344 -7.86 10.96 13.43
C GLU A 344 -6.89 10.89 12.24
N ALA A 345 -6.55 9.67 11.78
CA ALA A 345 -5.50 9.42 10.80
C ALA A 345 -5.97 8.51 9.65
N PRO A 346 -5.29 8.52 8.48
CA PRO A 346 -5.53 7.60 7.37
C PRO A 346 -5.61 6.13 7.81
N VAL A 347 -6.72 5.47 7.46
CA VAL A 347 -6.96 4.05 7.74
C VAL A 347 -6.98 3.28 6.42
N VAL A 348 -5.95 2.46 6.21
CA VAL A 348 -5.73 1.69 4.97
C VAL A 348 -5.96 0.20 5.19
N ALA A 349 -5.53 -0.34 6.34
CA ALA A 349 -5.67 -1.75 6.66
C ALA A 349 -7.16 -2.17 6.66
N ILE A 350 -7.43 -3.33 6.08
CA ILE A 350 -8.78 -3.89 6.04
C ILE A 350 -9.09 -4.68 7.32
N PRO A 351 -10.36 -4.74 7.75
CA PRO A 351 -10.79 -5.68 8.77
C PRO A 351 -10.51 -7.12 8.32
N VAL A 352 -10.05 -7.97 9.25
CA VAL A 352 -9.75 -9.38 8.96
C VAL A 352 -10.58 -10.28 9.87
N GLN A 353 -11.37 -11.16 9.26
CA GLN A 353 -12.14 -12.16 9.98
C GLN A 353 -11.19 -13.19 10.62
N VAL A 354 -11.40 -13.48 11.91
CA VAL A 354 -10.69 -14.52 12.66
C VAL A 354 -11.48 -15.83 12.60
N ASP A 355 -12.77 -15.74 12.91
CA ASP A 355 -13.72 -16.86 12.95
C ASP A 355 -15.15 -16.33 12.74
N ASP A 356 -16.16 -17.14 13.02
CA ASP A 356 -17.58 -16.82 12.78
C ASP A 356 -18.11 -15.66 13.62
N THR A 357 -17.40 -15.23 14.67
CA THR A 357 -17.84 -14.13 15.54
C THR A 357 -16.80 -13.05 15.71
N ARG A 358 -15.51 -13.31 15.45
CA ARG A 358 -14.44 -12.35 15.71
C ARG A 358 -13.81 -11.78 14.46
N LEU A 359 -13.46 -10.51 14.53
CA LEU A 359 -12.59 -9.84 13.57
C LEU A 359 -11.50 -9.01 14.27
N ILE A 360 -10.38 -8.81 13.57
CA ILE A 360 -9.32 -7.90 13.96
C ILE A 360 -9.34 -6.66 13.07
N VAL A 361 -9.12 -5.51 13.68
CA VAL A 361 -8.86 -4.24 12.99
C VAL A 361 -7.58 -3.61 13.50
N SER A 362 -6.91 -2.85 12.64
CA SER A 362 -5.73 -2.08 13.01
C SER A 362 -5.64 -0.80 12.19
N ALA A 363 -5.00 0.21 12.77
CA ALA A 363 -4.65 1.44 12.09
C ALA A 363 -3.26 1.92 12.53
N GLY A 364 -2.57 2.60 11.62
CA GLY A 364 -1.26 3.21 11.87
C GLY A 364 -1.32 4.41 12.81
N TYR A 365 -0.27 5.24 12.79
CA TYR A 365 -0.24 6.56 13.44
C TYR A 365 -0.56 6.54 14.95
N GLY A 366 -0.23 5.45 15.64
CA GLY A 366 -0.48 5.29 17.08
C GLY A 366 -1.86 4.75 17.44
N MET A 367 -2.75 4.51 16.47
CA MET A 367 -4.12 4.03 16.74
C MET A 367 -4.17 2.59 17.25
N GLY A 368 -3.24 1.74 16.80
CA GLY A 368 -3.08 0.39 17.33
C GLY A 368 -3.97 -0.65 16.65
N ALA A 369 -4.32 -1.70 17.37
CA ALA A 369 -5.14 -2.81 16.91
C ALA A 369 -6.17 -3.20 17.98
N GLY A 370 -7.23 -3.87 17.54
CA GLY A 370 -8.27 -4.39 18.43
C GLY A 370 -8.96 -5.62 17.85
N ALA A 371 -9.45 -6.47 18.75
CA ALA A 371 -10.35 -7.57 18.44
C ALA A 371 -11.78 -7.20 18.80
N ILE A 372 -12.70 -7.49 17.89
CA ILE A 372 -14.13 -7.22 18.05
C ILE A 372 -14.87 -8.55 17.89
N SER A 373 -15.73 -8.87 18.84
CA SER A 373 -16.73 -9.93 18.74
C SER A 373 -18.04 -9.35 18.21
N VAL A 374 -18.67 -10.06 17.29
CA VAL A 374 -19.91 -9.69 16.62
C VAL A 374 -20.81 -10.93 16.59
N THR A 375 -21.94 -10.85 17.26
CA THR A 375 -22.90 -11.96 17.37
C THR A 375 -24.31 -11.48 17.00
N ALA A 376 -25.02 -12.33 16.26
CA ALA A 376 -26.44 -12.11 16.00
C ALA A 376 -27.25 -12.40 17.28
N VAL A 377 -28.25 -11.56 17.54
CA VAL A 377 -29.20 -11.72 18.65
C VAL A 377 -30.52 -12.27 18.09
N GLU A 378 -31.27 -13.04 18.88
CA GLU A 378 -32.53 -13.69 18.44
C GLU A 378 -33.58 -12.68 17.92
N ASP A 379 -33.53 -11.42 18.35
CA ASP A 379 -34.43 -10.36 17.90
C ASP A 379 -34.05 -9.74 16.54
N GLY A 380 -32.99 -10.26 15.90
CA GLY A 380 -32.46 -9.78 14.63
C GLY A 380 -31.48 -8.62 14.74
N SER A 381 -31.16 -8.16 15.97
CA SER A 381 -30.12 -7.17 16.20
C SER A 381 -28.72 -7.80 16.29
N TRP A 382 -27.70 -6.96 16.38
CA TRP A 382 -26.30 -7.36 16.49
C TRP A 382 -25.71 -6.88 17.80
N GLN A 383 -25.05 -7.78 18.52
CA GLN A 383 -24.22 -7.44 19.66
C GLN A 383 -22.77 -7.29 19.18
N VAL A 384 -22.13 -6.18 19.55
CA VAL A 384 -20.74 -5.89 19.22
C VAL A 384 -19.96 -5.58 20.48
N GLU A 385 -18.89 -6.33 20.73
CA GLU A 385 -18.09 -6.24 21.94
C GLU A 385 -16.59 -6.14 21.62
N GLU A 386 -15.93 -5.12 22.17
CA GLU A 386 -14.47 -5.04 22.15
C GLU A 386 -13.89 -6.11 23.08
N GLN A 387 -13.13 -7.06 22.54
CA GLN A 387 -12.45 -8.08 23.33
C GLN A 387 -11.15 -7.54 23.91
N TRP A 388 -10.40 -6.79 23.10
CA TRP A 388 -9.21 -6.06 23.53
C TRP A 388 -8.88 -4.95 22.53
N ARG A 389 -8.16 -3.94 23.01
CA ARG A 389 -7.57 -2.86 22.19
C ARG A 389 -6.25 -2.40 22.79
N ASN A 390 -5.21 -2.30 21.97
CA ASN A 390 -3.88 -1.85 22.41
C ASN A 390 -3.03 -1.32 21.23
N ILE A 391 -1.80 -0.91 21.51
CA ILE A 391 -0.86 -0.37 20.51
C ILE A 391 0.22 -1.37 20.07
N ASN A 392 0.03 -2.67 20.31
CA ASN A 392 1.04 -3.69 20.03
C ASN A 392 1.24 -3.95 18.54
N LEU A 393 0.27 -3.59 17.71
CA LEU A 393 0.32 -3.62 16.25
C LEU A 393 -0.32 -2.34 15.67
N LYS A 394 0.41 -1.62 14.80
CA LYS A 394 -0.05 -0.42 14.11
C LYS A 394 0.12 -0.62 12.60
N ALA A 395 -0.81 -1.36 11.98
CA ALA A 395 -0.80 -1.59 10.54
C ALA A 395 -1.16 -0.29 9.81
N LYS A 396 -0.12 0.40 9.31
CA LYS A 396 -0.28 1.71 8.67
C LYS A 396 -0.79 1.57 7.23
N PHE A 397 -0.02 0.89 6.38
CA PHE A 397 -0.41 0.55 4.99
C PHE A 397 -0.51 -0.96 4.75
N ALA A 398 0.16 -1.76 5.58
CA ALA A 398 0.26 -3.20 5.42
C ALA A 398 -1.08 -3.90 5.72
N ASN A 399 -1.34 -4.98 4.99
CA ASN A 399 -2.39 -5.92 5.33
C ASN A 399 -2.06 -6.73 6.60
N MET A 400 -3.05 -7.44 7.14
CA MET A 400 -2.90 -8.35 8.27
C MET A 400 -3.26 -9.78 7.82
N ILE A 401 -2.52 -10.77 8.30
CA ILE A 401 -2.79 -12.19 8.01
C ILE A 401 -2.94 -12.94 9.33
N VAL A 402 -4.05 -13.65 9.48
CA VAL A 402 -4.32 -14.52 10.63
C VAL A 402 -3.91 -15.95 10.29
N ILE A 403 -3.06 -16.55 11.13
CA ILE A 403 -2.58 -17.93 11.01
C ILE A 403 -2.56 -18.54 12.41
N ASP A 404 -3.31 -19.63 12.61
CA ASP A 404 -3.28 -20.46 13.81
C ASP A 404 -3.41 -19.69 15.15
N GLY A 405 -4.30 -18.69 15.18
CA GLY A 405 -4.55 -17.86 16.37
C GLY A 405 -3.61 -16.66 16.53
N PHE A 406 -2.77 -16.36 15.54
CA PHE A 406 -1.84 -15.24 15.55
C PHE A 406 -2.05 -14.31 14.36
N VAL A 407 -1.90 -13.01 14.58
CA VAL A 407 -1.84 -11.98 13.54
C VAL A 407 -0.39 -11.66 13.19
N TYR A 408 -0.06 -11.78 11.91
CA TYR A 408 1.20 -11.33 11.33
C TYR A 408 0.96 -10.06 10.51
N SER A 409 1.69 -8.98 10.82
CA SER A 409 1.64 -7.72 10.08
C SER A 409 2.82 -6.79 10.39
N MET A 410 2.87 -5.64 9.73
CA MET A 410 3.89 -4.61 9.93
C MET A 410 3.46 -3.61 11.00
N ASP A 411 4.16 -3.61 12.13
CA ASP A 411 3.99 -2.60 13.16
C ASP A 411 4.92 -1.40 12.89
N ASN A 412 4.42 -0.40 12.16
CA ASN A 412 5.22 0.72 11.64
C ASN A 412 6.49 0.22 10.93
N GLY A 413 6.28 -0.69 9.97
CA GLY A 413 7.31 -1.20 9.08
C GLY A 413 8.23 -2.29 9.63
N ILE A 414 7.87 -2.91 10.74
CA ILE A 414 8.60 -4.05 11.31
C ILE A 414 7.64 -5.22 11.48
N MET A 415 7.99 -6.40 10.95
CA MET A 415 7.16 -7.59 11.08
C MET A 415 6.92 -7.92 12.55
N THR A 416 5.66 -8.19 12.87
CA THR A 416 5.18 -8.37 14.24
C THR A 416 4.17 -9.50 14.27
N CYS A 417 4.31 -10.37 15.27
CA CYS A 417 3.36 -11.41 15.61
C CYS A 417 2.61 -11.01 16.89
N VAL A 418 1.28 -11.04 16.83
CA VAL A 418 0.38 -10.74 17.96
C VAL A 418 -0.57 -11.91 18.15
N ASP A 419 -0.82 -12.31 19.39
CA ASP A 419 -1.85 -13.31 19.69
C ASP A 419 -3.24 -12.70 19.54
N VAL A 420 -4.13 -13.38 18.81
CA VAL A 420 -5.47 -12.90 18.52
C VAL A 420 -6.36 -12.85 19.77
N ASN A 421 -6.07 -13.66 20.79
CA ASN A 421 -6.95 -13.80 21.95
C ASN A 421 -6.77 -12.69 22.98
N ASP A 422 -5.54 -12.26 23.25
CA ASP A 422 -5.21 -11.25 24.27
C ASP A 422 -4.59 -9.97 23.67
N GLY A 423 -4.22 -9.98 22.40
CA GLY A 423 -3.55 -8.85 21.74
C GLY A 423 -2.10 -8.67 22.19
N GLU A 424 -1.50 -9.64 22.88
CA GLU A 424 -0.12 -9.58 23.33
C GLU A 424 0.86 -9.85 22.18
N ARG A 425 1.90 -9.04 22.13
CA ARG A 425 2.94 -9.15 21.12
C ARG A 425 3.91 -10.27 21.48
N ARG A 426 4.00 -11.28 20.61
CA ARG A 426 4.96 -12.38 20.75
C ARG A 426 6.36 -11.94 20.37
N TRP A 427 6.50 -11.29 19.21
CA TRP A 427 7.78 -10.76 18.76
C TRP A 427 7.61 -9.60 17.76
N LYS A 428 8.70 -8.83 17.57
CA LYS A 428 8.80 -7.74 16.58
C LYS A 428 10.23 -7.64 16.04
N ARG A 429 10.42 -8.08 14.79
CA ARG A 429 11.72 -8.24 14.09
C ARG A 429 11.49 -8.13 12.57
N GLY A 430 12.55 -7.98 11.78
CA GLY A 430 12.45 -7.82 10.32
C GLY A 430 11.91 -6.45 9.91
N ARG A 431 12.81 -5.51 9.56
CA ARG A 431 12.44 -4.15 9.15
C ARG A 431 12.17 -4.13 7.64
N PHE A 432 10.91 -4.23 7.28
CA PHE A 432 10.45 -4.30 5.89
C PHE A 432 9.85 -3.00 5.37
N GLY A 433 9.70 -1.98 6.22
CA GLY A 433 8.97 -0.77 5.86
C GLY A 433 7.49 -1.05 5.63
N HIS A 434 6.79 -0.17 4.92
CA HIS A 434 5.35 -0.29 4.66
C HIS A 434 5.01 -1.26 3.52
N GLY A 435 5.54 -2.48 3.62
CA GLY A 435 5.33 -3.58 2.70
C GLY A 435 3.96 -4.26 2.79
N GLN A 436 3.72 -5.25 1.91
CA GLN A 436 2.48 -6.04 1.82
C GLN A 436 2.80 -7.53 1.91
N MET A 437 1.83 -8.37 2.26
CA MET A 437 2.02 -9.80 2.45
C MET A 437 0.97 -10.65 1.73
N ILE A 438 1.37 -11.84 1.30
CA ILE A 438 0.49 -12.90 0.80
C ILE A 438 0.83 -14.20 1.55
N ARG A 439 -0.16 -14.94 2.01
CA ARG A 439 0.00 -16.30 2.51
C ARG A 439 -0.11 -17.28 1.35
N ALA A 440 0.94 -18.05 1.12
CA ALA A 440 1.00 -19.13 0.15
C ALA A 440 1.16 -20.46 0.91
N GLY A 441 0.07 -21.23 1.01
CA GLY A 441 -0.01 -22.42 1.83
C GLY A 441 0.35 -22.12 3.30
N LYS A 442 1.48 -22.67 3.74
CA LYS A 442 2.02 -22.48 5.10
C LYS A 442 3.00 -21.31 5.23
N HIS A 443 3.45 -20.70 4.13
CA HIS A 443 4.46 -19.64 4.14
C HIS A 443 3.86 -18.26 3.93
N LEU A 444 4.59 -17.23 4.32
CA LEU A 444 4.31 -15.84 4.01
C LEU A 444 5.31 -15.33 2.97
N LEU A 445 4.78 -14.72 1.91
CA LEU A 445 5.52 -13.86 0.99
C LEU A 445 5.36 -12.42 1.44
N VAL A 446 6.46 -11.73 1.70
CA VAL A 446 6.49 -10.36 2.21
C VAL A 446 7.18 -9.48 1.19
N THR A 447 6.44 -8.59 0.53
CA THR A 447 7.01 -7.55 -0.34
C THR A 447 7.40 -6.36 0.53
N THR A 448 8.69 -6.01 0.57
CA THR A 448 9.20 -4.90 1.39
C THR A 448 8.98 -3.56 0.69
N GLU A 449 9.03 -2.47 1.45
CA GLU A 449 8.94 -1.11 0.91
C GLU A 449 10.07 -0.81 -0.09
N LYS A 450 11.17 -1.56 -0.05
CA LYS A 450 12.30 -1.40 -0.98
C LYS A 450 12.22 -2.32 -2.20
N GLY A 451 11.13 -3.05 -2.35
CA GLY A 451 10.86 -3.91 -3.52
C GLY A 451 11.54 -5.28 -3.47
N GLU A 452 12.00 -5.71 -2.29
CA GLU A 452 12.44 -7.08 -2.07
C GLU A 452 11.22 -7.97 -1.78
N VAL A 453 11.32 -9.26 -2.11
CA VAL A 453 10.36 -10.26 -1.68
C VAL A 453 11.06 -11.23 -0.74
N VAL A 454 10.46 -11.45 0.42
CA VAL A 454 10.98 -12.29 1.49
C VAL A 454 10.03 -13.46 1.70
N LEU A 455 10.56 -14.67 1.67
CA LEU A 455 9.85 -15.89 2.07
C LEU A 455 10.05 -16.08 3.58
N MET A 456 8.96 -16.22 4.32
CA MET A 456 8.98 -16.32 5.78
C MET A 456 8.15 -17.51 6.26
N ASP A 457 8.64 -18.16 7.33
CA ASP A 457 7.90 -19.13 8.11
C ASP A 457 7.13 -18.38 9.22
N PRO A 458 5.78 -18.41 9.25
CA PRO A 458 4.97 -17.73 10.26
C PRO A 458 4.98 -18.49 11.59
N ASN A 459 6.10 -18.40 12.30
CA ASN A 459 6.28 -19.04 13.61
C ASN A 459 5.96 -18.04 14.75
N PRO A 460 5.04 -18.38 15.67
CA PRO A 460 4.66 -17.46 16.75
C PRO A 460 5.73 -17.33 17.86
N GLU A 461 6.66 -18.28 17.97
CA GLU A 461 7.73 -18.26 18.97
C GLU A 461 8.92 -17.39 18.55
N ALA A 462 9.19 -17.30 17.24
CA ALA A 462 10.33 -16.55 16.74
C ALA A 462 10.17 -16.11 15.27
N TYR A 463 10.80 -15.00 14.92
CA TYR A 463 10.99 -14.58 13.53
C TYR A 463 11.88 -15.58 12.77
N ARG A 464 11.42 -16.02 11.59
CA ARG A 464 12.16 -16.95 10.72
C ARG A 464 12.02 -16.60 9.24
N GLU A 465 13.08 -16.01 8.69
CA GLU A 465 13.25 -15.77 7.25
C GLU A 465 13.83 -17.03 6.59
N LEU A 466 13.27 -17.43 5.45
CA LEU A 466 13.66 -18.62 4.68
C LEU A 466 14.42 -18.26 3.41
N GLY A 467 14.14 -17.10 2.81
CA GLY A 467 14.78 -16.68 1.57
C GLY A 467 14.37 -15.28 1.17
N ARG A 468 15.12 -14.70 0.23
CA ARG A 468 14.99 -13.30 -0.18
C ARG A 468 15.50 -13.10 -1.60
N PHE A 469 14.83 -12.24 -2.35
CA PHE A 469 15.39 -11.69 -3.60
C PHE A 469 14.87 -10.27 -3.86
N GLN A 470 15.57 -9.53 -4.73
CA GLN A 470 15.16 -8.19 -5.17
C GLN A 470 14.20 -8.31 -6.36
N ALA A 471 12.92 -8.00 -6.16
CA ALA A 471 11.90 -8.14 -7.21
C ALA A 471 11.80 -6.89 -8.09
N VAL A 472 11.72 -5.72 -7.47
CA VAL A 472 11.71 -4.40 -8.13
C VAL A 472 12.55 -3.42 -7.34
N GLU A 473 13.06 -2.38 -7.97
CA GLU A 473 13.98 -1.44 -7.38
C GLU A 473 13.26 -0.19 -6.89
N GLY A 474 13.36 0.08 -5.60
CA GLY A 474 12.82 1.29 -5.01
C GLY A 474 11.48 1.08 -4.31
N LYS A 475 10.72 2.18 -4.19
CA LYS A 475 9.64 2.29 -3.20
C LYS A 475 8.41 1.56 -3.69
N SER A 476 8.02 0.48 -3.04
CA SER A 476 6.76 -0.23 -3.31
C SER A 476 5.85 -0.20 -2.09
N TRP A 477 4.67 0.41 -2.25
CA TRP A 477 3.54 0.21 -1.33
C TRP A 477 2.45 -0.66 -1.97
N ASN A 478 2.70 -1.13 -3.19
CA ASN A 478 1.77 -1.90 -3.99
C ASN A 478 1.59 -3.29 -3.36
N PRO A 479 0.35 -3.79 -3.23
CA PRO A 479 0.13 -5.20 -3.03
C PRO A 479 0.69 -6.00 -4.21
N ALA A 480 1.35 -7.11 -3.92
CA ALA A 480 1.69 -8.09 -4.94
C ALA A 480 0.44 -8.87 -5.38
N ALA A 481 0.52 -9.48 -6.57
CA ALA A 481 -0.47 -10.44 -7.04
C ALA A 481 0.18 -11.80 -7.22
N LEU A 482 -0.52 -12.86 -6.82
CA LEU A 482 -0.03 -14.23 -6.90
C LEU A 482 -1.07 -15.08 -7.60
N ALA A 483 -0.93 -15.20 -8.92
CA ALA A 483 -1.84 -15.96 -9.78
C ALA A 483 -1.14 -17.23 -10.22
N ASP A 484 -1.76 -18.38 -9.96
CA ASP A 484 -1.07 -19.68 -10.03
C ASP A 484 0.26 -19.61 -9.23
N ASN A 485 1.41 -19.88 -9.85
CA ASN A 485 2.75 -19.66 -9.30
C ASN A 485 3.45 -18.40 -9.85
N PHE A 486 2.74 -17.52 -10.55
CA PHE A 486 3.26 -16.23 -11.02
C PHE A 486 3.05 -15.15 -9.96
N LEU A 487 4.16 -14.63 -9.43
CA LEU A 487 4.21 -13.49 -8.53
C LEU A 487 4.47 -12.21 -9.33
N LEU A 488 3.49 -11.31 -9.39
CA LEU A 488 3.66 -9.98 -9.96
C LEU A 488 3.90 -8.96 -8.87
N VAL A 489 4.98 -8.20 -9.03
CA VAL A 489 5.38 -7.12 -8.13
C VAL A 489 5.58 -5.86 -8.97
N ARG A 490 5.20 -4.71 -8.42
CA ARG A 490 5.43 -3.42 -9.06
C ARG A 490 5.70 -2.31 -8.08
N ASN A 491 6.17 -1.20 -8.62
CA ASN A 491 6.20 0.09 -7.96
C ASN A 491 5.66 1.16 -8.93
N ALA A 492 6.04 2.42 -8.71
CA ALA A 492 5.63 3.56 -9.53
C ALA A 492 6.45 3.73 -10.83
N GLU A 493 7.44 2.88 -11.09
CA GLU A 493 8.40 3.02 -12.20
C GLU A 493 8.55 1.72 -13.01
N GLU A 494 8.49 0.55 -12.36
CA GLU A 494 8.60 -0.75 -13.01
C GLU A 494 7.63 -1.80 -12.44
N ALA A 495 7.39 -2.83 -13.24
CA ALA A 495 6.71 -4.06 -12.86
C ALA A 495 7.55 -5.25 -13.31
N ALA A 496 7.47 -6.34 -12.54
CA ALA A 496 8.12 -7.60 -12.83
C ALA A 496 7.21 -8.78 -12.47
N CYS A 497 7.37 -9.87 -13.22
CA CYS A 497 6.73 -11.15 -12.95
C CYS A 497 7.78 -12.21 -12.69
N PHE A 498 7.57 -12.98 -11.63
CA PHE A 498 8.43 -14.08 -11.23
C PHE A 498 7.64 -15.37 -11.20
N ARG A 499 8.21 -16.45 -11.72
CA ARG A 499 7.69 -17.80 -11.54
C ARG A 499 8.28 -18.38 -10.26
N LEU A 500 7.42 -18.67 -9.30
CA LEU A 500 7.80 -19.31 -8.04
C LEU A 500 7.87 -20.83 -8.25
N LYS A 501 8.87 -21.46 -7.64
CA LYS A 501 8.94 -22.91 -7.59
C LYS A 501 7.98 -23.46 -6.54
N THR A 502 7.34 -24.57 -6.88
CA THR A 502 6.32 -25.20 -6.05
C THR A 502 6.70 -26.62 -5.74
N ASP A 503 6.53 -27.02 -4.48
CA ASP A 503 6.54 -28.44 -4.11
C ASP A 503 5.28 -29.05 -4.75
N GLU A 504 5.39 -29.81 -5.85
CA GLU A 504 4.23 -30.56 -6.35
C GLU A 504 3.66 -31.42 -5.21
N PRO A 505 2.35 -31.37 -4.90
CA PRO A 505 1.76 -32.52 -4.24
C PRO A 505 1.93 -33.68 -5.22
N ALA A 506 2.64 -34.73 -4.80
CA ALA A 506 2.72 -35.97 -5.56
C ALA A 506 1.30 -36.37 -5.96
N VAL A 507 0.93 -36.14 -7.22
CA VAL A 507 -0.29 -36.68 -7.78
C VAL A 507 -0.08 -38.19 -7.71
N ALA A 508 -0.78 -38.82 -6.77
CA ALA A 508 -0.87 -40.26 -6.74
C ALA A 508 -1.44 -40.69 -8.08
N THR A 509 -0.55 -41.12 -8.97
CA THR A 509 -0.92 -41.89 -10.15
C THR A 509 -1.64 -43.12 -9.62
N GLU A 510 -2.97 -43.11 -9.58
CA GLU A 510 -3.73 -44.34 -9.49
C GLU A 510 -3.26 -45.23 -10.64
N PRO A 511 -2.80 -46.47 -10.36
CA PRO A 511 -2.40 -47.37 -11.43
C PRO A 511 -3.65 -47.65 -12.26
N ALA A 512 -3.53 -47.47 -13.58
CA ALA A 512 -4.53 -47.90 -14.53
C ALA A 512 -4.86 -49.38 -14.25
N THR A 513 -6.08 -49.63 -13.80
CA THR A 513 -6.63 -50.99 -13.76
C THR A 513 -6.80 -51.47 -15.19
N GLU A 514 -6.00 -52.46 -15.58
CA GLU A 514 -6.23 -53.31 -16.76
C GLU A 514 -7.52 -54.13 -16.64
#